data_AF-A0A3P6RM16-F1
#
_entry.id   AF-A0A3P6RM16-F1
#
_cell.length_a   1.000
_cell.length_b   1.000
_cell.length_c   1.000
_cell.angle_alpha   90.00
_cell.angle_beta   90.00
_cell.angle_gamma   90.00
#
_symmetry.space_group_name_H-M   'P 1'
#
loop_
_entity.id
_entity.type
_entity.pdbx_description
1 polymer ?
#
loop_
_entity_poly.entity_id
_entity_poly.type
_entity_poly.pdbx_seq_one_letter_code
_entity_poly.pdbx_strand_id
1 'polypeptide(L)'
;MRSVIIEMYNQWEKAADGDMPDKHRLMVIISLFVFFYLHFPTKDTKLPKLMWKSHRKIVAFHLVGDILWIPCEFLMREIPSIVNAVDKKSVKFIQHLRETFYVEHCDGMLEEAVSHIATAEDWQFKVLI
;
A
#
# COMPACT_ATOMS: atom_id res chain seq x y z
N MET A 1 -24.78 -3.53 -0.43
CA MET A 1 -23.35 -3.67 -0.78
C MET A 1 -22.56 -2.41 -0.51
N ARG A 2 -22.93 -1.24 -1.08
CA ARG A 2 -22.25 0.03 -0.79
C ARG A 2 -22.10 0.35 0.71
N SER A 3 -23.18 0.25 1.48
CA SER A 3 -23.18 0.47 2.94
C SER A 3 -22.22 -0.46 3.67
N VAL A 4 -22.20 -1.73 3.27
CA VAL A 4 -21.30 -2.76 3.82
C VAL A 4 -19.83 -2.41 3.57
N ILE A 5 -19.48 -1.99 2.35
CA ILE A 5 -18.10 -1.57 2.03
C ILE A 5 -17.68 -0.37 2.90
N ILE A 6 -18.56 0.61 3.07
CA ILE A 6 -18.30 1.78 3.92
C ILE A 6 -18.10 1.34 5.38
N GLU A 7 -18.96 0.48 5.88
CA GLU A 7 -18.86 -0.05 7.24
C GLU A 7 -17.56 -0.82 7.46
N MET A 8 -17.19 -1.73 6.54
CA MET A 8 -15.94 -2.48 6.59
C MET A 8 -14.72 -1.55 6.59
N TYR A 9 -14.74 -0.51 5.74
CA TYR A 9 -13.67 0.48 5.69
C TYR A 9 -13.58 1.27 6.99
N ASN A 10 -14.70 1.76 7.53
CA ASN A 10 -14.72 2.52 8.77
C ASN A 10 -14.24 1.69 9.97
N GLN A 11 -14.60 0.40 10.02
CA GLN A 11 -14.11 -0.52 11.03
C GLN A 11 -12.59 -0.72 10.91
N TRP A 12 -12.09 -0.91 9.69
CA TRP A 12 -10.67 -1.02 9.43
C TRP A 12 -9.92 0.27 9.78
N GLU A 13 -10.46 1.43 9.40
CA GLU A 13 -9.86 2.75 9.68
C GLU A 13 -9.76 2.99 11.20
N LYS A 14 -10.82 2.70 11.94
CA LYS A 14 -10.83 2.80 13.41
C LYS A 14 -9.82 1.85 14.06
N ALA A 15 -9.67 0.63 13.54
CA ALA A 15 -8.68 -0.31 14.04
C ALA A 15 -7.25 0.18 13.74
N ALA A 16 -7.02 0.73 12.55
CA ALA A 16 -5.76 1.33 12.10
C ALA A 16 -5.36 2.62 12.85
N ASP A 17 -6.22 3.19 13.69
CA ASP A 17 -5.89 4.28 14.61
C ASP A 17 -5.30 3.77 15.94
N GLY A 18 -5.68 2.56 16.37
CA GLY A 18 -5.27 1.99 17.66
C GLY A 18 -4.20 0.91 17.58
N ASP A 19 -3.99 0.30 16.42
CA ASP A 19 -3.10 -0.85 16.20
C ASP A 19 -2.43 -0.77 14.80
N MET A 20 -1.56 -1.72 14.47
CA MET A 20 -0.95 -1.87 13.16
C MET A 20 -2.03 -2.08 12.08
N PRO A 21 -2.12 -1.22 11.05
CA PRO A 21 -3.14 -1.32 10.01
C PRO A 21 -3.08 -2.68 9.28
N ASP A 22 -4.20 -3.41 9.27
CA ASP A 22 -4.29 -4.71 8.58
C ASP A 22 -4.27 -4.51 7.05
N LYS A 23 -3.13 -4.87 6.45
CA LYS A 23 -2.84 -4.76 5.02
C LYS A 23 -3.75 -5.66 4.17
N HIS A 24 -3.97 -6.90 4.60
CA HIS A 24 -4.76 -7.88 3.83
C HIS A 24 -6.24 -7.53 3.86
N ARG A 25 -6.75 -7.08 5.01
CA ARG A 25 -8.13 -6.60 5.12
C ARG A 25 -8.36 -5.36 4.27
N LEU A 26 -7.43 -4.42 4.23
CA LEU A 26 -7.52 -3.26 3.32
C LEU A 26 -7.59 -3.70 1.86
N MET A 27 -6.73 -4.65 1.44
CA MET A 27 -6.75 -5.18 0.08
C MET A 27 -8.13 -5.71 -0.30
N VAL A 28 -8.70 -6.57 0.55
CA VAL A 28 -10.04 -7.15 0.31
C VAL A 28 -11.10 -6.06 0.18
N ILE A 29 -11.09 -5.05 1.06
CA ILE A 29 -12.03 -3.93 1.01
C ILE A 29 -11.92 -3.17 -0.31
N ILE A 30 -10.69 -2.86 -0.75
CA ILE A 30 -10.45 -2.12 -2.00
C ILE A 30 -10.82 -2.95 -3.22
N SER A 31 -10.45 -4.24 -3.27
CA SER A 31 -10.83 -5.14 -4.35
C SER A 31 -12.34 -5.31 -4.45
N LEU A 32 -13.03 -5.46 -3.31
CA LEU A 32 -14.50 -5.54 -3.26
C LEU A 32 -15.14 -4.23 -3.74
N PHE A 33 -14.58 -3.08 -3.34
CA PHE A 33 -15.04 -1.78 -3.84
C PHE A 33 -14.90 -1.67 -5.35
N VAL A 34 -13.74 -1.99 -5.91
CA VAL A 34 -13.50 -1.95 -7.35
C VAL A 34 -14.48 -2.87 -8.07
N PHE A 35 -14.63 -4.11 -7.60
CA PHE A 35 -15.62 -5.05 -8.14
C PHE A 35 -17.02 -4.44 -8.15
N PHE A 36 -17.48 -3.90 -7.02
CA PHE A 36 -18.79 -3.25 -6.92
C PHE A 36 -18.91 -2.06 -7.87
N TYR A 37 -17.89 -1.21 -7.97
CA TYR A 37 -17.91 -0.01 -8.81
C TYR A 37 -17.99 -0.36 -10.31
N LEU A 38 -17.27 -1.39 -10.75
CA LEU A 38 -17.27 -1.82 -12.15
C LEU A 38 -18.62 -2.43 -12.59
N HIS A 39 -19.31 -3.13 -11.69
CA HIS A 39 -20.60 -3.77 -12.00
C HIS A 39 -21.80 -2.84 -11.76
N PHE A 40 -21.66 -1.87 -10.85
CA PHE A 40 -22.72 -0.93 -10.47
C PHE A 40 -22.22 0.52 -10.57
N PRO A 41 -21.88 0.99 -11.77
CA PRO A 41 -21.28 2.30 -11.97
C PRO A 41 -22.22 3.41 -11.48
N THR A 42 -21.63 4.40 -10.80
CA THR A 42 -22.34 5.55 -10.25
C THR A 42 -21.56 6.83 -10.53
N LYS A 43 -22.27 7.95 -10.70
CA LYS A 43 -21.64 9.29 -10.79
C LYS A 43 -21.15 9.80 -9.43
N ASP A 44 -21.48 9.11 -8.34
CA ASP A 44 -21.09 9.54 -7.00
C ASP A 44 -19.61 9.25 -6.71
N THR A 45 -18.88 10.32 -6.38
CA THR A 45 -17.45 10.27 -6.07
C THR A 45 -17.13 10.10 -4.60
N LYS A 46 -18.12 10.08 -3.70
CA LYS A 46 -17.90 10.01 -2.24
C LYS A 46 -17.17 8.73 -1.83
N LEU A 47 -17.60 7.56 -2.32
CA LEU A 47 -16.98 6.28 -1.97
C LEU A 47 -15.57 6.12 -2.58
N PRO A 48 -15.33 6.41 -3.88
CA PRO A 48 -13.97 6.44 -4.42
C PRO A 48 -13.03 7.34 -3.61
N LYS A 49 -13.48 8.55 -3.25
CA LYS A 49 -12.72 9.48 -2.39
C LYS A 49 -12.44 8.91 -1.00
N LEU A 50 -13.38 8.16 -0.42
CA LEU A 50 -13.18 7.49 0.87
C LEU A 50 -12.09 6.42 0.75
N MET A 51 -12.20 5.51 -0.21
CA MET A 51 -11.20 4.45 -0.43
C MET A 51 -9.81 5.02 -0.71
N TRP A 52 -9.75 6.13 -1.47
CA TRP A 52 -8.50 6.81 -1.76
C TRP A 52 -7.75 7.24 -0.50
N LYS A 53 -8.44 7.62 0.59
CA LYS A 53 -7.79 8.08 1.82
C LYS A 53 -6.97 7.01 2.54
N SER A 54 -7.11 5.74 2.16
CA SER A 54 -6.32 4.62 2.69
C SER A 54 -4.81 4.84 2.60
N HIS A 55 -4.31 5.59 1.60
CA HIS A 55 -2.89 5.94 1.48
C HIS A 55 -2.33 6.65 2.72
N ARG A 56 -3.17 7.28 3.56
CA ARG A 56 -2.71 7.94 4.78
C ARG A 56 -2.29 6.95 5.87
N LYS A 57 -2.74 5.70 5.76
CA LYS A 57 -2.48 4.62 6.72
C LYS A 57 -1.57 3.56 6.13
N ILE A 58 -1.86 3.12 4.91
CA ILE A 58 -1.07 2.12 4.19
C ILE A 58 -0.86 2.65 2.78
N VAL A 59 0.38 3.05 2.49
CA VAL A 59 0.78 3.57 1.18
C VAL A 59 1.11 2.44 0.20
N ALA A 60 1.86 1.44 0.68
CA ALA A 60 2.26 0.25 -0.08
C ALA A 60 2.56 -0.91 0.88
N PHE A 61 2.52 -2.15 0.38
CA PHE A 61 3.05 -3.31 1.07
C PHE A 61 3.32 -4.49 0.12
N HIS A 62 4.19 -5.40 0.54
CA HIS A 62 4.43 -6.66 -0.16
C HIS A 62 3.32 -7.66 0.10
N LEU A 63 2.74 -8.22 -0.96
CA LEU A 63 1.79 -9.33 -0.85
C LEU A 63 2.51 -10.63 -0.53
N VAL A 64 3.50 -10.95 -1.36
CA VAL A 64 4.38 -12.12 -1.25
C VAL A 64 5.69 -11.73 -1.94
N GLY A 65 6.83 -11.97 -1.28
CA GLY A 65 8.14 -11.66 -1.84
C GLY A 65 8.25 -10.22 -2.31
N ASP A 66 8.67 -10.03 -3.56
CA ASP A 66 8.86 -8.74 -4.23
C ASP A 66 7.58 -8.17 -4.86
N ILE A 67 6.44 -8.85 -4.74
CA ILE A 67 5.16 -8.38 -5.29
C ILE A 67 4.63 -7.23 -4.43
N LEU A 68 4.98 -6.00 -4.85
CA LEU A 68 4.51 -4.78 -4.22
C LEU A 68 3.08 -4.43 -4.66
N TRP A 69 2.19 -4.28 -3.67
CA TRP A 69 0.83 -3.82 -3.87
C TRP A 69 0.64 -2.40 -3.32
N ILE A 70 0.17 -1.52 -4.20
CA ILE A 70 -0.08 -0.10 -3.90
C ILE A 70 -1.59 0.13 -4.09
N PRO A 71 -2.36 0.31 -3.00
CA PRO A 71 -3.82 0.37 -3.09
C PRO A 71 -4.34 1.47 -4.03
N CYS A 72 -3.75 2.67 -3.97
CA CYS A 72 -4.17 3.78 -4.82
C CYS A 72 -3.72 3.62 -6.29
N GLU A 73 -2.62 2.92 -6.56
CA GLU A 73 -2.20 2.58 -7.93
C GLU A 73 -3.21 1.59 -8.54
N PHE A 74 -3.63 0.58 -7.76
CA PHE A 74 -4.69 -0.35 -8.16
C PHE A 74 -6.01 0.40 -8.45
N LEU A 75 -6.41 1.33 -7.59
CA LEU A 75 -7.59 2.18 -7.83
C LEU A 75 -7.48 3.01 -9.11
N MET A 76 -6.32 3.60 -9.40
CA MET A 76 -6.09 4.38 -10.63
C MET A 76 -6.16 3.51 -11.89
N ARG A 77 -5.65 2.28 -11.81
CA ARG A 77 -5.66 1.33 -12.92
C ARG A 77 -7.07 0.85 -13.24
N GLU A 78 -7.81 0.42 -12.23
CA GLU A 78 -9.14 -0.18 -12.41
C GLU A 78 -10.24 0.88 -12.55
N ILE A 79 -10.07 2.06 -11.97
CA ILE A 79 -11.02 3.18 -12.04
C ILE A 79 -10.27 4.45 -12.47
N PRO A 80 -9.89 4.61 -13.74
CA PRO A 80 -9.10 5.75 -14.21
C PRO A 80 -9.73 7.11 -13.89
N SER A 81 -11.07 7.19 -13.86
CA SER A 81 -11.80 8.42 -13.52
C SER A 81 -11.57 8.91 -12.08
N ILE A 82 -11.02 8.08 -11.18
CA ILE A 82 -10.80 8.44 -9.78
C ILE A 82 -9.84 9.61 -9.64
N VAL A 83 -8.87 9.76 -10.56
CA VAL A 83 -7.89 10.86 -10.55
C VAL A 83 -8.54 12.25 -10.66
N ASN A 84 -9.75 12.32 -11.25
CA ASN A 84 -10.53 13.55 -11.36
C ASN A 84 -11.28 13.89 -10.07
N ALA A 85 -11.44 12.91 -9.18
CA ALA A 85 -12.17 13.05 -7.94
C ALA A 85 -11.26 13.33 -6.73
N VAL A 86 -9.96 13.12 -6.83
CA VAL A 86 -9.02 13.19 -5.69
C VAL A 86 -8.00 14.31 -5.87
N ASP A 87 -7.22 14.60 -4.82
CA ASP A 87 -6.25 15.69 -4.89
C ASP A 87 -5.07 15.33 -5.81
N LYS A 88 -4.69 16.24 -6.71
CA LYS A 88 -3.63 16.00 -7.70
C LYS A 88 -2.26 15.74 -7.07
N LYS A 89 -2.03 16.22 -5.84
CA LYS A 89 -0.76 16.05 -5.13
C LYS A 89 -0.58 14.59 -4.71
N SER A 90 -1.62 13.98 -4.12
CA SER A 90 -1.59 12.55 -3.76
C SER A 90 -1.51 11.66 -4.99
N VAL A 91 -2.17 12.01 -6.12
CA VAL A 91 -2.00 11.27 -7.38
C VAL A 91 -0.55 11.24 -7.82
N LYS A 92 0.10 12.41 -7.88
CA LYS A 92 1.53 12.49 -8.23
C LYS A 92 2.40 11.70 -7.27
N PHE A 93 2.15 11.81 -5.97
CA PHE A 93 2.86 11.04 -4.96
C PHE A 93 2.77 9.52 -5.22
N ILE A 94 1.56 9.00 -5.43
CA ILE A 94 1.33 7.58 -5.72
C ILE A 94 2.00 7.14 -7.02
N GLN A 95 2.05 7.99 -8.05
CA GLN A 95 2.71 7.66 -9.32
C GLN A 95 4.22 7.47 -9.19
N HIS A 96 4.89 8.25 -8.34
CA HIS A 96 6.35 8.15 -8.15
C HIS A 96 6.72 7.15 -7.06
N LEU A 97 5.75 6.75 -6.23
CA LEU A 97 5.96 5.90 -5.07
C LEU A 97 6.68 4.59 -5.39
N ARG A 98 6.31 3.92 -6.49
CA ARG A 98 6.94 2.64 -6.86
C ARG A 98 8.43 2.83 -7.15
N GLU A 99 8.79 3.85 -7.92
CA GLU A 99 10.18 4.19 -8.24
C GLU A 99 10.95 4.54 -6.96
N THR A 100 10.37 5.35 -6.08
CA THR A 100 11.01 5.72 -4.80
C THR A 100 11.19 4.51 -3.89
N PHE A 101 10.19 3.63 -3.78
CA PHE A 101 10.25 2.45 -2.91
C PHE A 101 11.35 1.49 -3.33
N TYR A 102 11.55 1.27 -4.65
CA TYR A 102 12.66 0.45 -5.13
C TYR A 102 14.03 1.06 -4.84
N VAL A 103 14.18 2.38 -5.01
CA VAL A 103 15.46 3.07 -4.71
C VAL A 103 15.78 2.97 -3.22
N GLU A 104 14.84 3.35 -2.36
CA GLU A 104 15.02 3.31 -0.89
C GLU A 104 15.26 1.88 -0.39
N HIS A 105 14.58 0.88 -0.97
CA HIS A 105 14.79 -0.52 -0.61
C HIS A 105 16.18 -1.02 -1.01
N CYS A 106 16.65 -0.70 -2.22
CA CYS A 106 18.00 -1.06 -2.67
C CYS A 106 19.08 -0.42 -1.81
N ASP A 107 18.93 0.86 -1.47
CA ASP A 107 19.88 1.58 -0.63
C ASP A 107 19.91 0.99 0.81
N GLY A 108 18.74 0.72 1.38
CA GLY A 108 18.64 0.11 2.72
C GLY A 108 19.21 -1.32 2.78
N MET A 109 18.96 -2.14 1.75
CA MET A 109 19.54 -3.49 1.65
C MET A 109 21.07 -3.45 1.56
N LEU A 110 21.63 -2.47 0.84
CA LEU A 110 23.07 -2.30 0.75
C LEU A 110 23.67 -1.91 2.09
N GLU A 111 23.06 -0.95 2.80
CA GLU A 111 23.50 -0.55 4.14
C GLU A 111 23.44 -1.73 5.13
N GLU A 112 22.35 -2.50 5.12
CA GLU A 112 22.18 -3.69 5.96
C GLU A 112 23.24 -4.75 5.64
N ALA A 113 23.46 -5.07 4.36
CA ALA A 113 24.49 -6.01 3.93
C ALA A 113 25.89 -5.57 4.37
N VAL A 114 26.23 -4.29 4.19
CA VAL A 114 27.52 -3.71 4.63
C VAL A 114 27.68 -3.80 6.14
N SER A 115 26.61 -3.56 6.91
CA SER A 115 26.66 -3.64 8.37
C SER A 115 27.01 -5.04 8.90
N HIS A 116 26.69 -6.09 8.13
CA HIS A 116 26.95 -7.47 8.51
C HIS A 116 28.36 -7.98 8.13
N ILE A 117 29.09 -7.28 7.26
CA ILE A 117 30.42 -7.73 6.78
C ILE A 117 31.40 -7.95 7.93
N ALA A 118 31.59 -6.95 8.80
CA ALA A 118 32.56 -7.03 9.90
C ALA A 118 32.21 -8.15 10.90
N THR A 119 30.91 -8.39 11.11
CA THR A 119 30.44 -9.48 12.00
C THR A 119 30.71 -10.84 11.37
N ALA A 120 30.50 -10.98 10.05
CA ALA A 120 30.77 -12.22 9.33
C ALA A 120 32.27 -12.54 9.30
N GLU A 121 33.14 -11.54 9.11
CA GLU A 121 34.60 -11.68 9.15
C GLU A 121 35.08 -12.16 10.53
N ASP A 122 34.63 -11.52 11.62
CA ASP A 122 34.95 -11.93 13.00
C ASP A 122 34.51 -13.38 13.28
N TRP A 123 33.32 -13.77 12.77
CA TRP A 123 32.83 -15.14 12.88
C TRP A 123 33.72 -16.14 12.14
N GLN A 124 34.17 -15.79 10.93
CA GLN A 124 35.05 -16.64 10.12
C GLN A 124 36.37 -16.92 10.86
N PHE A 125 36.96 -15.90 11.50
CA PHE A 125 38.18 -16.08 12.29
C PHE A 125 37.97 -16.95 13.54
N LYS A 126 36.81 -16.87 14.18
CA LYS A 126 36.47 -17.68 15.37
C LYS A 126 36.16 -19.14 15.06
N VAL A 127 35.74 -19.46 13.83
CA VAL A 127 35.43 -20.84 13.41
C VAL A 127 36.67 -21.56 12.84
N LEU A 128 37.69 -20.82 12.40
CA LEU A 128 38.95 -21.36 11.85
C LEU A 128 40.05 -21.58 12.90
N ILE A 129 39.82 -21.23 14.17
CA ILE A 129 40.70 -21.49 15.33
C ILE A 129 40.01 -22.52 16.23
#